data_AF-A0A348WHE3-F1
#
_entry.id   AF-A0A348WHE3-F1
#
_cell.length_a   1.000
_cell.length_b   1.000
_cell.length_c   1.000
_cell.angle_alpha   90.00
_cell.angle_beta   90.00
_cell.angle_gamma   90.00
#
_symmetry.space_group_name_H-M   'P 1'
#
loop_
_entity.id
_entity.type
_entity.pdbx_description
1 polymer ?
#
loop_
_entity_poly.entity_id
_entity_poly.type
_entity_poly.pdbx_seq_one_letter_code
_entity_poly.pdbx_strand_id
1 'polypeptide(L)' 'MDKVSFTQMKDGTKEEYEFLTAHEIDHTKHTAKRLLKALSELDESLSGYQITRLGHSVQSATRAWRDGAD' A
#
# COMPACT_ATOMS: atom_id res chain seq x y z
N MET A 1 4.44 21.88 13.26
CA MET A 1 3.35 22.23 12.32
C MET A 1 2.48 21.00 12.20
N ASP A 2 1.16 21.14 12.19
CA ASP A 2 0.26 19.96 12.16
C ASP A 2 -0.31 19.72 10.74
N LYS A 3 -0.40 20.79 9.94
CA LYS A 3 -0.87 20.76 8.54
C LYS A 3 -0.34 21.97 7.78
N VAL A 4 -0.12 21.81 6.48
CA VAL A 4 0.14 22.92 5.54
C VAL A 4 -1.13 23.74 5.28
N SER A 5 -0.97 25.01 4.90
CA SER A 5 -2.04 25.96 4.65
C SER A 5 -2.47 26.03 3.18
N PHE A 6 -1.57 25.69 2.25
CA PHE A 6 -1.86 25.73 0.82
C PHE A 6 -2.90 24.68 0.40
N THR A 7 -3.73 25.04 -0.58
CA THR A 7 -4.62 24.08 -1.27
C THR A 7 -4.08 23.69 -2.64
N GLN A 8 -3.38 24.60 -3.32
CA GLN A 8 -2.66 24.31 -4.56
C GLN A 8 -1.16 24.27 -4.28
N MET A 9 -0.44 23.29 -4.82
CA MET A 9 0.99 23.10 -4.55
C MET A 9 1.82 24.36 -4.85
N LYS A 10 1.56 25.05 -5.96
CA LYS A 10 2.28 26.27 -6.35
C LYS A 10 2.23 27.40 -5.30
N ASP A 11 1.26 27.36 -4.37
CA ASP A 11 1.06 28.36 -3.33
C ASP A 11 1.77 27.99 -2.01
N GLY A 12 2.48 26.85 -1.96
CA GLY A 12 3.17 26.38 -0.75
C GLY A 12 4.49 27.09 -0.48
N THR A 13 4.83 27.25 0.81
CA THR A 13 6.12 27.79 1.24
C THR A 13 7.20 26.72 1.33
N LYS A 14 8.46 27.15 1.36
CA LYS A 14 9.61 26.24 1.55
C LYS A 14 9.47 25.43 2.84
N GLU A 15 9.09 26.07 3.94
CA GLU A 15 8.96 25.46 5.25
C GLU A 15 7.84 24.39 5.26
N GLU A 16 6.75 24.64 4.53
CA GLU A 16 5.67 23.67 4.35
C GLU A 16 6.14 22.44 3.56
N TYR A 17 6.95 22.64 2.52
CA TYR A 17 7.53 21.54 1.75
C TYR A 17 8.56 20.74 2.54
N GLU A 18 9.41 21.39 3.33
CA GLU A 18 10.35 20.72 4.23
C GLU A 18 9.61 19.88 5.28
N PHE A 19 8.52 20.43 5.84
CA PHE A 19 7.63 19.71 6.74
C PHE A 19 7.01 18.45 6.09
N LEU A 20 6.44 18.59 4.88
CA LEU A 20 5.86 17.46 4.14
C LEU A 20 6.91 16.41 3.77
N THR A 21 8.08 16.84 3.30
CA THR A 21 9.17 15.94 2.88
C THR A 21 9.57 14.99 4.01
N ALA A 22 9.68 15.50 5.25
CA ALA A 22 9.98 14.65 6.40
C ALA A 22 8.91 13.56 6.63
N HIS A 23 7.64 13.91 6.45
CA HIS A 23 6.52 12.98 6.60
C HIS A 23 6.46 11.96 5.46
N GLU A 24 6.72 12.38 4.23
CA GLU A 24 6.77 11.51 3.06
C GLU A 24 7.92 10.50 3.16
N ILE A 25 9.11 10.94 3.59
CA ILE A 25 10.25 10.04 3.82
C ILE A 25 9.91 9.01 4.90
N ASP A 26 9.28 9.43 6.01
CA ASP A 26 8.87 8.47 7.04
C ASP A 26 7.80 7.50 6.53
N HIS A 27 6.78 8.00 5.85
CA HIS A 27 5.72 7.18 5.29
C HIS A 27 6.27 6.14 4.28
N THR A 28 7.19 6.54 3.41
CA THR A 28 7.76 5.66 2.37
C THR A 28 8.63 4.55 2.94
N LYS A 29 9.33 4.77 4.06
CA LYS A 29 10.11 3.71 4.77
C LYS A 29 9.25 2.50 5.18
N HIS A 30 7.95 2.71 5.36
CA HIS A 30 7.03 1.67 5.83
C HIS A 30 6.23 0.99 4.71
N THR A 31 6.53 1.30 3.44
CA THR A 31 5.76 0.79 2.27
C THR A 31 5.71 -0.74 2.22
N ALA A 32 6.85 -1.41 2.37
CA ALA A 32 6.90 -2.87 2.35
C ALA A 32 6.03 -3.49 3.45
N LYS A 33 6.04 -2.93 4.67
CA LYS A 33 5.21 -3.40 5.78
C LYS A 33 3.72 -3.23 5.48
N ARG A 34 3.31 -2.11 4.87
CA ARG A 34 1.92 -1.90 4.46
C ARG A 34 1.47 -2.89 3.38
N LEU A 35 2.33 -3.18 2.40
CA LEU A 35 2.04 -4.18 1.37
C LEU A 35 1.88 -5.58 1.96
N LEU A 36 2.81 -6.00 2.84
CA LEU A 36 2.70 -7.30 3.51
C LEU A 36 1.45 -7.39 4.37
N LYS A 37 1.12 -6.33 5.12
CA LYS A 37 -0.11 -6.28 5.90
C LYS A 37 -1.36 -6.42 5.01
N ALA A 38 -1.43 -5.68 3.90
CA ALA A 38 -2.55 -5.78 2.97
C ALA A 38 -2.70 -7.19 2.37
N LEU A 39 -1.58 -7.89 2.08
CA LEU A 39 -1.62 -9.29 1.64
C LEU A 39 -2.15 -10.21 2.74
N SER A 40 -1.70 -10.05 3.98
CA SER A 40 -2.20 -10.83 5.12
C SER A 40 -3.69 -10.62 5.37
N GLU A 41 -4.20 -9.40 5.21
CA GLU A 41 -5.62 -9.08 5.34
C GLU A 41 -6.49 -9.79 4.27
N LEU A 42 -5.93 -10.18 3.12
CA LEU A 42 -6.64 -11.01 2.13
C LEU A 42 -6.82 -12.45 2.59
N ASP A 43 -6.02 -12.92 3.55
CA ASP A 43 -6.14 -14.24 4.14
C ASP A 43 -7.22 -14.29 5.23
N GLU A 44 -7.51 -13.14 5.83
CA GLU A 44 -8.62 -12.94 6.77
C GLU A 44 -9.94 -12.82 6.00
N SER A 45 -10.43 -13.94 5.46
CA SER A 45 -11.63 -13.97 4.61
C SER A 45 -12.95 -13.92 5.39
N LEU A 46 -14.04 -13.57 4.69
CA LEU A 46 -15.39 -13.67 5.23
C LEU A 46 -15.67 -15.12 5.62
N SER A 47 -16.10 -15.33 6.87
CA SER A 47 -16.51 -16.64 7.37
C SER A 47 -17.54 -17.29 6.43
N GLY A 48 -17.29 -18.55 6.04
CA GLY A 48 -18.17 -19.35 5.19
C GLY A 48 -17.56 -19.78 3.85
N TYR A 49 -16.49 -19.14 3.37
CA TYR A 49 -15.75 -19.62 2.20
C TYR A 49 -14.65 -20.61 2.58
N GLN A 50 -14.43 -21.63 1.73
CA GLN A 50 -13.39 -22.64 1.95
C GLN A 50 -11.97 -22.14 1.62
N ILE A 51 -11.86 -21.11 0.77
CA ILE A 51 -10.58 -20.57 0.29
C ILE A 51 -10.60 -19.05 0.51
N THR A 52 -9.51 -18.53 1.04
CA THR A 52 -9.33 -17.10 1.30
C THR A 52 -9.06 -16.32 0.01
N ARG A 53 -9.17 -14.99 0.04
CA ARG A 53 -8.83 -14.18 -1.14
C ARG A 53 -7.35 -14.31 -1.47
N LEU A 54 -6.48 -14.36 -0.45
CA LEU A 54 -5.06 -14.61 -0.64
C LEU A 54 -4.82 -15.98 -1.28
N GLY A 55 -5.48 -17.03 -0.77
CA GLY A 55 -5.39 -18.38 -1.32
C GLY A 55 -5.78 -18.44 -2.79
N HIS A 56 -6.88 -17.77 -3.16
CA HIS A 56 -7.30 -17.68 -4.56
C HIS A 56 -6.29 -16.91 -5.44
N SER A 57 -5.76 -15.79 -4.95
CA SER A 57 -4.71 -15.03 -5.67
C SER A 57 -3.47 -15.88 -5.95
N VAL A 58 -2.99 -16.63 -4.95
CA VAL A 58 -1.80 -17.50 -5.11
C VAL A 58 -2.07 -18.63 -6.10
N GLN A 59 -3.26 -19.22 -6.10
CA GLN A 59 -3.64 -20.24 -7.09
C GLN A 59 -3.59 -19.70 -8.52
N SER A 60 -4.16 -18.52 -8.75
CA SER A 60 -4.17 -17.87 -10.06
C SER A 60 -2.77 -17.48 -10.52
N ALA A 61 -1.98 -16.87 -9.63
CA ALA A 61 -0.58 -16.52 -9.92
C ALA A 61 0.28 -17.76 -10.21
N THR A 62 0.09 -18.85 -9.46
CA THR A 62 0.82 -20.10 -9.69
C THR A 62 0.49 -20.73 -11.04
N ARG A 63 -0.77 -20.63 -11.49
CA ARG A 63 -1.18 -21.09 -12.83
C ARG A 63 -0.53 -20.24 -13.91
N ALA A 64 -0.65 -18.91 -13.82
CA ALA A 64 -0.02 -17.99 -14.77
C ALA A 64 1.50 -18.23 -14.90
N TRP A 65 2.20 -18.37 -13.76
CA TRP A 65 3.62 -18.69 -13.72
C TRP A 65 3.96 -20.02 -14.42
N ARG A 66 3.20 -21.09 -14.15
CA ARG A 66 3.41 -22.40 -14.77
C ARG A 66 3.11 -22.41 -16.26
N ASP A 67 2.17 -21.57 -16.68
CA ASP A 67 1.76 -21.40 -18.07
C ASP A 67 2.67 -20.42 -18.82
N GLY A 68 3.66 -19.80 -18.15
CA GLY A 68 4.57 -18.80 -18.74
C GLY A 68 3.87 -17.50 -19.15
N ALA A 69 2.79 -17.17 -18.45
CA ALA A 69 1.91 -16.02 -18.70
C ALA A 69 1.94 -15.02 -17.52
N ASP A 70 3.04 -14.99 -16.74
CA ASP A 70 3.25 -14.06 -15.64
C ASP A 70 3.70 -12.66 -16.10
#